data_AF-A0A7W1NV70-F1
#
_entry.id   AF-A0A7W1NV70-F1
#
_cell.length_a   1.000
_cell.length_b   1.000
_cell.length_c   1.000
_cell.angle_alpha   90.00
_cell.angle_beta   90.00
_cell.angle_gamma   90.00
#
_symmetry.space_group_name_H-M   'P 1'
#
loop_
_entity.id
_entity.type
_entity.pdbx_description
1 polymer ?
#
loop_
_entity_poly.entity_id
_entity_poly.type
_entity_poly.pdbx_seq_one_letter_code
_entity_poly.pdbx_strand_id
1 'polypeptide(L)'
;MAAIFIGVLVTVTSVIFIIRATLILVGYLKDPIIRTFSEYGPREKLYMPGQQLLLWGGVLSFCTGVWATPYAGLSATLTTFGILMVVVVAIGYTYAEQVEKIHLKILKYPLWYHDLRERTTRYERRRIGYMWLHLPLRARLAYNSSDSMFMVWADFVIMGTIREEEANPREEEHFYTGH
;
A
#
# COMPACT_ATOMS: atom_id res chain seq x y z
N MET A 1 -7.61 -35.90 -4.30
CA MET A 1 -7.17 -35.39 -2.98
C MET A 1 -6.23 -34.20 -3.09
N ALA A 2 -5.08 -34.31 -3.78
CA ALA A 2 -4.12 -33.20 -3.91
C ALA A 2 -4.71 -31.92 -4.54
N ALA A 3 -5.49 -32.02 -5.62
CA ALA A 3 -6.10 -30.86 -6.28
C ALA A 3 -7.10 -30.11 -5.38
N ILE A 4 -7.88 -30.84 -4.58
CA ILE A 4 -8.84 -30.29 -3.61
C ILE A 4 -8.07 -29.54 -2.53
N PHE A 5 -7.00 -30.14 -1.99
CA PHE A 5 -6.15 -29.52 -0.98
C PHE A 5 -5.50 -28.21 -1.48
N ILE A 6 -4.97 -28.22 -2.70
CA ILE A 6 -4.41 -27.01 -3.34
C ILE A 6 -5.49 -25.95 -3.52
N GLY A 7 -6.69 -26.31 -3.99
CA GLY A 7 -7.80 -25.38 -4.14
C GLY A 7 -8.23 -24.73 -2.82
N VAL A 8 -8.26 -25.49 -1.73
CA VAL A 8 -8.54 -24.96 -0.39
C VAL A 8 -7.44 -24.00 0.07
N LEU A 9 -6.17 -24.33 -0.17
CA LEU A 9 -5.06 -23.45 0.21
C LEU A 9 -5.12 -22.12 -0.57
N VAL A 10 -5.39 -22.18 -1.88
CA VAL A 10 -5.50 -20.98 -2.73
C VAL A 10 -6.70 -20.11 -2.30
N THR A 11 -7.84 -20.71 -1.97
CA THR A 11 -8.99 -19.94 -1.47
C THR A 11 -8.70 -19.27 -0.13
N VAL A 12 -8.12 -19.99 0.84
CA VAL A 12 -7.75 -19.43 2.15
C VAL A 12 -6.76 -18.27 2.00
N THR A 13 -5.71 -18.46 1.18
CA THR A 13 -4.72 -17.40 0.93
C THR A 13 -5.34 -16.17 0.28
N SER A 14 -6.20 -16.33 -0.73
CA SER A 14 -6.88 -15.20 -1.37
C SER A 14 -7.75 -14.41 -0.38
N VAL A 15 -8.48 -15.09 0.51
CA VAL A 15 -9.26 -14.43 1.57
C VAL A 15 -8.37 -13.61 2.50
N ILE A 16 -7.24 -14.17 2.95
CA ILE A 16 -6.27 -13.46 3.81
C ILE A 16 -5.75 -12.19 3.12
N PHE A 17 -5.41 -12.27 1.83
CA PHE A 17 -4.92 -11.11 1.09
C PHE A 17 -6.00 -10.05 0.86
N ILE A 18 -7.26 -10.45 0.65
CA ILE A 18 -8.38 -9.50 0.56
C ILE A 18 -8.58 -8.79 1.89
N ILE A 19 -8.63 -9.52 3.00
CA ILE A 19 -8.77 -8.94 4.34
C ILE A 19 -7.64 -7.94 4.59
N ARG A 20 -6.39 -8.33 4.29
CA ARG A 20 -5.23 -7.44 4.41
C ARG A 20 -5.39 -6.19 3.57
N ALA A 21 -5.78 -6.30 2.31
CA ALA A 21 -5.93 -5.15 1.42
C ALA A 21 -7.07 -4.22 1.86
N THR A 22 -8.17 -4.76 2.38
CA THR A 22 -9.27 -3.98 2.97
C THR A 22 -8.81 -3.25 4.23
N LEU A 23 -8.05 -3.89 5.12
CA LEU A 23 -7.48 -3.24 6.31
C LEU A 23 -6.55 -2.08 5.96
N ILE A 24 -5.83 -2.17 4.83
CA ILE A 24 -4.99 -1.08 4.32
C ILE A 24 -5.85 0.07 3.81
N LEU A 25 -6.91 -0.24 3.05
CA LEU A 25 -7.84 0.76 2.50
C LEU A 25 -8.56 1.53 3.61
N VAL A 26 -9.01 0.83 4.65
CA VAL A 26 -9.61 1.43 5.85
C VAL A 26 -8.58 2.27 6.65
N GLY A 27 -7.29 2.02 6.46
CA GLY A 27 -6.21 2.76 7.13
C GLY A 27 -5.71 2.16 8.44
N TYR A 28 -6.19 0.96 8.79
CA TYR A 28 -5.74 0.25 9.99
C TYR A 28 -4.31 -0.29 9.86
N LEU A 29 -3.92 -0.71 8.65
CA LEU A 29 -2.56 -1.15 8.35
C LEU A 29 -1.78 -0.05 7.64
N LYS A 30 -0.93 0.67 8.39
CA LYS A 30 -0.11 1.79 7.88
C LYS A 30 1.25 1.32 7.35
N ASP A 31 1.79 0.23 7.91
CA ASP A 31 3.07 -0.41 7.50
C ASP A 31 3.31 -0.46 5.97
N PRO A 32 2.41 -1.01 5.14
CA PRO A 32 2.68 -1.16 3.71
C PRO A 32 2.75 0.19 2.98
N ILE A 33 1.95 1.17 3.40
CA ILE A 33 1.93 2.50 2.81
C ILE A 33 3.22 3.24 3.20
N ILE A 34 3.58 3.25 4.48
CA ILE A 34 4.78 3.97 4.96
C ILE A 34 6.06 3.38 4.37
N ARG A 35 6.11 2.06 4.14
CA ARG A 35 7.26 1.43 3.48
C ARG A 35 7.51 1.98 2.08
N THR A 36 6.47 2.37 1.34
CA THR A 36 6.65 2.98 0.02
C THR A 36 7.33 4.35 0.07
N PHE A 37 7.27 5.06 1.20
CA PHE A 37 7.98 6.32 1.38
C PHE A 37 9.50 6.14 1.49
N SER A 38 9.98 4.96 1.87
CA SER A 38 11.41 4.67 1.99
C SER A 38 12.12 4.43 0.65
N GLU A 39 11.37 4.28 -0.45
CA GLU A 39 11.97 3.97 -1.77
C GLU A 39 12.52 5.24 -2.46
N TYR A 40 13.79 5.18 -2.88
CA TYR A 40 14.40 6.21 -3.73
C TYR A 40 13.92 6.04 -5.19
N GLY A 41 13.35 7.11 -5.74
CA GLY A 41 12.96 7.18 -7.14
C GLY A 41 12.67 8.61 -7.58
N PRO A 42 12.59 8.88 -8.89
CA PRO A 42 12.23 10.21 -9.40
C PRO A 42 10.79 10.61 -9.01
N ARG A 43 9.87 9.64 -8.93
CA ARG A 43 8.49 9.80 -8.43
C ARG A 43 8.26 8.98 -7.16
N GLU A 44 7.40 9.47 -6.26
CA GLU A 44 6.91 8.68 -5.13
C GLU A 44 5.99 7.57 -5.66
N LYS A 45 6.30 6.31 -5.37
CA LYS A 45 5.41 5.21 -5.75
C LYS A 45 4.20 5.22 -4.84
N LEU A 46 3.01 5.32 -5.41
CA LEU A 46 1.78 5.15 -4.65
C LEU A 46 1.50 3.66 -4.45
N TYR A 47 1.22 3.29 -3.19
CA TYR A 47 0.73 1.96 -2.88
C TYR A 47 -0.69 1.80 -3.42
N MET A 48 -0.93 0.90 -4.36
CA MET A 48 -2.24 0.72 -5.01
C MET A 48 -3.01 -0.48 -4.42
N PRO A 49 -3.71 -0.35 -3.27
CA PRO A 49 -4.44 -1.47 -2.66
C PRO A 49 -5.60 -1.95 -3.56
N GLY A 50 -6.13 -1.08 -4.41
CA GLY A 50 -7.21 -1.39 -5.34
C GLY A 50 -6.82 -2.46 -6.37
N GLN A 51 -5.59 -2.42 -6.90
CA GLN A 51 -5.10 -3.45 -7.82
C GLN A 51 -4.98 -4.81 -7.12
N GLN A 52 -4.55 -4.82 -5.85
CA GLN A 52 -4.47 -6.05 -5.06
C GLN A 52 -5.86 -6.61 -4.75
N LEU A 53 -6.84 -5.76 -4.42
CA LEU A 53 -8.23 -6.19 -4.22
C LEU A 53 -8.82 -6.80 -5.50
N LEU A 54 -8.59 -6.17 -6.65
CA LEU A 54 -9.04 -6.69 -7.94
C LEU A 54 -8.39 -8.03 -8.28
N LEU A 55 -7.08 -8.16 -8.05
CA LEU A 55 -6.34 -9.38 -8.32
C LEU A 55 -6.85 -10.55 -7.46
N TRP A 56 -6.86 -10.37 -6.14
CA TRP A 56 -7.25 -11.43 -5.21
C TRP A 56 -8.76 -11.69 -5.24
N GLY A 57 -9.57 -10.67 -5.49
CA GLY A 57 -11.01 -10.82 -5.74
C GLY A 57 -11.28 -11.61 -7.02
N GLY A 58 -10.51 -11.38 -8.09
CA GLY A 58 -10.58 -12.17 -9.32
C GLY A 58 -10.20 -13.63 -9.11
N VAL A 59 -9.11 -13.88 -8.38
CA VAL A 59 -8.67 -15.24 -8.01
C VAL A 59 -9.72 -15.94 -7.14
N LEU A 60 -10.30 -15.25 -6.14
CA LEU A 60 -11.37 -15.80 -5.31
C LEU A 60 -12.62 -16.13 -6.13
N SER A 61 -13.03 -15.24 -7.03
CA SER A 61 -14.16 -15.47 -7.95
C SER A 61 -13.91 -16.68 -8.85
N PHE A 62 -12.69 -16.81 -9.37
CA PHE A 62 -12.32 -17.98 -10.17
C PHE A 62 -12.38 -19.27 -9.35
N CYS A 63 -11.81 -19.28 -8.15
CA CYS A 63 -11.84 -20.46 -7.29
C CYS A 63 -13.27 -20.84 -6.89
N THR A 64 -14.09 -19.87 -6.47
CA THR A 64 -15.51 -20.12 -6.13
C THR A 64 -16.29 -20.66 -7.32
N GLY A 65 -16.00 -20.20 -8.54
CA GLY A 65 -16.56 -20.76 -9.76
C GLY A 65 -16.20 -22.23 -9.99
N VAL A 66 -14.95 -22.64 -9.69
CA VAL A 66 -14.50 -24.04 -9.77
C VAL A 66 -15.20 -24.92 -8.71
N TRP A 67 -15.42 -24.39 -7.51
CA TRP A 67 -16.18 -25.11 -6.47
C TRP A 67 -17.68 -25.21 -6.79
N ALA A 68 -18.23 -24.23 -7.51
CA ALA A 68 -19.63 -24.18 -7.91
C ALA A 68 -19.96 -24.97 -9.19
N THR A 69 -19.06 -25.84 -9.66
CA THR A 69 -19.26 -26.76 -10.79
C THR A 69 -20.61 -27.51 -10.84
N PRO A 70 -21.24 -27.94 -9.72
CA PRO A 70 -22.59 -28.53 -9.79
C PRO A 70 -23.67 -27.56 -10.30
N TYR A 71 -23.43 -26.26 -10.26
CA TYR A 71 -24.32 -25.21 -10.76
C TYR A 71 -23.75 -24.59 -12.05
N ALA A 72 -23.99 -25.24 -13.19
CA ALA A 72 -23.36 -24.91 -14.47
C ALA A 72 -23.42 -23.41 -14.86
N GLY A 73 -24.56 -22.74 -14.66
CA GLY A 73 -24.71 -21.31 -14.97
C GLY A 73 -23.93 -20.37 -14.03
N LEU A 74 -23.80 -20.74 -12.75
CA LEU A 74 -23.11 -19.94 -11.74
C LEU A 74 -21.59 -20.15 -11.80
N SER A 75 -21.15 -21.36 -12.10
CA SER A 75 -19.73 -21.69 -12.32
C SER A 75 -19.15 -20.90 -13.50
N ALA A 76 -19.85 -20.88 -14.64
CA ALA A 76 -19.37 -20.19 -15.85
C ALA A 76 -19.28 -18.66 -15.66
N THR A 77 -20.26 -18.06 -15.00
CA THR A 77 -20.27 -16.61 -14.75
C THR A 77 -19.16 -16.18 -13.78
N LEU A 78 -18.97 -16.91 -12.67
CA LEU A 78 -17.92 -16.60 -11.70
C LEU A 78 -16.50 -16.82 -12.23
N THR A 79 -16.29 -17.87 -13.02
CA THR A 79 -14.98 -18.15 -13.63
C THR A 79 -14.62 -17.11 -14.69
N THR A 80 -15.55 -16.77 -15.59
CA THR A 80 -15.35 -15.73 -16.60
C THR A 80 -15.11 -14.35 -15.97
N PHE A 81 -15.89 -14.00 -14.95
CA PHE A 81 -15.70 -12.76 -14.19
C PHE A 81 -14.32 -12.72 -13.49
N GLY A 82 -13.90 -13.83 -12.87
CA GLY A 82 -12.60 -13.94 -12.22
C GLY A 82 -11.44 -13.76 -13.19
N ILE A 83 -11.50 -14.39 -14.37
CA ILE A 83 -10.50 -14.24 -15.43
C ILE A 83 -10.46 -12.79 -15.92
N LEU A 84 -11.62 -12.18 -16.18
CA LEU A 84 -11.70 -10.78 -16.63
C LEU A 84 -11.05 -9.82 -15.63
N MET A 85 -11.27 -10.00 -14.33
CA MET A 85 -10.63 -9.21 -13.28
C MET A 85 -9.10 -9.33 -13.30
N VAL A 86 -8.57 -10.53 -13.47
CA VAL A 86 -7.11 -10.75 -13.56
C VAL A 86 -6.54 -10.12 -14.83
N VAL A 87 -7.24 -10.21 -15.96
CA VAL A 87 -6.83 -9.55 -17.21
C VAL A 87 -6.82 -8.04 -17.06
N VAL A 88 -7.83 -7.45 -16.43
CA VAL A 88 -7.86 -6.01 -16.14
C VAL A 88 -6.66 -5.58 -15.30
N VAL A 89 -6.28 -6.37 -14.29
CA VAL A 89 -5.08 -6.10 -13.48
C VAL A 89 -3.81 -6.22 -14.32
N ALA A 90 -3.70 -7.23 -15.18
CA ALA A 90 -2.55 -7.41 -16.07
C ALA A 90 -2.36 -6.22 -17.02
N ILE A 91 -3.45 -5.75 -17.65
CA ILE A 91 -3.45 -4.52 -18.47
C ILE A 91 -3.12 -3.30 -17.59
N GLY A 92 -3.59 -3.28 -16.35
CA GLY A 92 -3.29 -2.20 -15.42
C GLY A 92 -1.80 -2.09 -15.07
N TYR A 93 -1.06 -3.20 -15.05
CA TYR A 93 0.38 -3.19 -14.88
C TYR A 93 1.13 -2.64 -16.10
N THR A 94 0.62 -2.85 -17.32
CA THR A 94 1.25 -2.27 -18.52
C THR A 94 1.02 -0.77 -18.65
N TYR A 95 -0.14 -0.27 -18.17
CA TYR A 95 -0.52 1.15 -18.22
C TYR A 95 -0.54 1.81 -16.83
N ALA A 96 0.49 1.55 -16.02
CA ALA A 96 0.54 1.96 -14.62
C ALA A 96 0.25 3.46 -14.38
N GLU A 97 0.74 4.36 -15.24
CA GLU A 97 0.53 5.81 -15.09
C GLU A 97 -0.94 6.23 -15.24
N GLN A 98 -1.69 5.58 -16.13
CA GLN A 98 -3.11 5.88 -16.34
C GLN A 98 -3.95 5.31 -15.20
N VAL A 99 -3.59 4.12 -14.74
CA VAL A 99 -4.26 3.48 -13.60
C VAL A 99 -4.06 4.28 -12.32
N GLU A 100 -2.88 4.87 -12.11
CA GLU A 100 -2.62 5.74 -10.96
C GLU A 100 -3.61 6.93 -10.90
N LYS A 101 -3.86 7.58 -12.03
CA LYS A 101 -4.81 8.70 -12.13
C LYS A 101 -6.25 8.26 -11.86
N ILE A 102 -6.65 7.12 -12.39
CA ILE A 102 -7.98 6.54 -12.17
C ILE A 102 -8.14 6.11 -10.71
N HIS A 103 -7.11 5.48 -10.15
CA HIS A 103 -7.07 5.02 -8.77
C HIS A 103 -7.23 6.16 -7.79
N LEU A 104 -6.52 7.28 -7.98
CA LEU A 104 -6.67 8.49 -7.17
C LEU A 104 -8.08 9.09 -7.23
N LYS A 105 -8.79 8.90 -8.34
CA LYS A 105 -10.17 9.42 -8.52
C LYS A 105 -11.22 8.53 -7.86
N ILE A 106 -11.01 7.21 -7.87
CA ILE A 106 -11.99 6.21 -7.42
C ILE A 106 -11.75 5.83 -5.96
N LEU A 107 -10.50 5.57 -5.58
CA LEU A 107 -10.11 5.10 -4.26
C LEU A 107 -9.55 6.26 -3.45
N LYS A 108 -10.35 6.73 -2.48
CA LYS A 108 -9.87 7.70 -1.49
C LYS A 108 -8.98 6.97 -0.48
N TYR A 109 -7.76 7.48 -0.28
CA TYR A 109 -6.87 6.99 0.76
C TYR A 109 -7.44 7.33 2.14
N PRO A 110 -6.99 6.65 3.21
CA PRO A 110 -7.40 6.98 4.56
C PRO A 110 -7.03 8.41 4.93
N LEU A 111 -7.82 9.04 5.81
CA LEU A 111 -7.67 10.45 6.19
C LEU A 111 -6.26 10.77 6.72
N TRP A 112 -5.69 9.88 7.55
CA TRP A 112 -4.35 10.07 8.10
C TRP A 112 -3.28 10.22 7.00
N TYR A 113 -3.45 9.54 5.86
CA TYR A 113 -2.49 9.62 4.76
C TYR A 113 -2.55 10.99 4.08
N HIS A 114 -3.77 11.51 3.89
CA HIS A 114 -3.99 12.84 3.33
C HIS A 114 -3.43 13.93 4.26
N ASP A 115 -3.77 13.87 5.54
CA ASP A 115 -3.27 14.80 6.56
C ASP A 115 -1.74 14.81 6.63
N LEU A 116 -1.12 13.63 6.61
CA LEU A 116 0.33 13.52 6.64
C LEU A 116 0.94 14.16 5.38
N ARG A 117 0.38 13.89 4.21
CA ARG A 117 0.90 14.38 2.93
C ARG A 117 0.76 15.89 2.77
N GLU A 118 -0.30 16.47 3.31
CA GLU A 118 -0.55 17.92 3.28
C GLU A 118 0.45 18.68 4.15
N ARG A 119 0.84 18.10 5.30
CA ARG A 119 1.70 18.74 6.29
C ARG A 119 3.19 18.51 6.06
N THR A 120 3.56 17.51 5.26
CA THR A 120 4.95 17.07 5.11
C THR A 120 5.51 17.30 3.73
N THR A 121 6.81 17.59 3.68
CA THR A 121 7.59 17.56 2.44
C THR A 121 7.91 16.12 2.04
N ARG A 122 8.37 15.96 0.80
CA ARG A 122 8.86 14.68 0.29
C ARG A 122 10.03 14.13 1.11
N TYR A 123 10.92 15.01 1.57
CA TYR A 123 12.09 14.61 2.36
C TYR A 123 11.68 14.08 3.73
N GLU A 124 10.79 14.80 4.41
CA GLU A 124 10.23 14.40 5.71
C GLU A 124 9.52 13.04 5.62
N ARG A 125 8.67 12.82 4.60
CA ARG A 125 8.01 11.52 4.39
C ARG A 125 9.01 10.38 4.23
N ARG A 126 10.12 10.60 3.54
CA ARG A 126 11.17 9.58 3.39
C ARG A 126 11.78 9.22 4.73
N ARG A 127 12.12 10.23 5.55
CA ARG A 127 12.69 9.96 6.88
C ARG A 127 11.68 9.28 7.79
N ILE A 128 10.41 9.65 7.73
CA ILE A 128 9.32 8.92 8.40
C ILE A 128 9.33 7.45 7.95
N GLY A 129 9.42 7.20 6.64
CA GLY A 129 9.56 5.85 6.08
C GLY A 129 10.76 5.09 6.64
N TYR A 130 11.92 5.73 6.72
CA TYR A 130 13.13 5.12 7.30
C TYR A 130 13.00 4.84 8.78
N MET A 131 12.55 5.81 9.57
CA MET A 131 12.39 5.66 11.01
C MET A 131 11.34 4.62 11.36
N TRP A 132 10.29 4.51 10.54
CA TRP A 132 9.28 3.47 10.69
C TRP A 132 9.86 2.05 10.60
N LEU A 133 10.81 1.82 9.69
CA LEU A 133 11.47 0.52 9.53
C LEU A 133 12.35 0.15 10.73
N HIS A 134 12.87 1.14 11.45
CA HIS A 134 13.69 0.94 12.64
C HIS A 134 12.87 0.78 13.92
N LEU A 135 11.56 1.03 13.90
CA LEU A 135 10.71 0.86 15.07
C LEU A 135 10.55 -0.62 15.47
N PRO A 136 10.58 -0.93 16.78
CA PRO A 136 10.28 -2.25 17.27
C PRO A 136 8.83 -2.63 16.93
N LEU A 137 8.59 -3.93 16.69
CA LEU A 137 7.28 -4.45 16.27
C LEU A 137 6.13 -4.00 17.18
N ARG A 138 6.35 -3.94 18.49
CA ARG A 138 5.35 -3.50 19.47
C ARG A 138 4.91 -2.04 19.25
N ALA A 139 5.86 -1.15 18.95
CA ALA A 139 5.55 0.26 18.69
C ALA A 139 4.78 0.41 17.38
N ARG A 140 5.17 -0.32 16.32
CA ARG A 140 4.44 -0.31 15.05
C ARG A 140 3.00 -0.78 15.20
N LEU A 141 2.76 -1.83 16.00
CA LEU A 141 1.39 -2.29 16.29
C LEU A 141 0.56 -1.22 17.02
N ALA A 142 1.15 -0.53 18.00
CA ALA A 142 0.49 0.56 18.71
C ALA A 142 0.11 1.72 17.76
N TYR A 143 1.04 2.18 16.92
CA TYR A 143 0.80 3.26 15.96
C TYR A 143 -0.16 2.85 14.82
N ASN A 144 -0.15 1.58 14.41
CA ASN A 144 -1.15 1.06 13.46
C ASN A 144 -2.57 1.15 14.05
N SER A 145 -2.74 0.91 15.35
CA SER A 145 -4.06 0.95 16.00
C SER A 145 -4.64 2.35 16.25
N SER A 146 -3.78 3.39 16.35
CA SER A 146 -4.20 4.75 16.68
C SER A 146 -3.61 5.78 15.72
N ASP A 147 -4.47 6.45 14.96
CA ASP A 147 -4.08 7.51 14.03
C ASP A 147 -3.47 8.72 14.74
N SER A 148 -4.00 9.09 15.91
CA SER A 148 -3.47 10.22 16.68
C SER A 148 -2.05 9.95 17.20
N MET A 149 -1.79 8.76 17.74
CA MET A 149 -0.45 8.39 18.21
C MET A 149 0.55 8.31 17.06
N PHE A 150 0.10 7.79 15.91
CA PHE A 150 0.91 7.78 14.70
C PHE A 150 1.30 9.20 14.26
N MET A 151 0.37 10.14 14.25
CA MET A 151 0.64 11.53 13.87
C MET A 151 1.60 12.22 14.83
N VAL A 152 1.40 12.07 16.14
CA VAL A 152 2.32 12.63 17.14
C VAL A 152 3.74 12.08 16.97
N TRP A 153 3.87 10.78 16.69
CA TRP A 153 5.18 10.18 16.40
C TRP A 153 5.79 10.75 15.11
N ALA A 154 5.00 10.91 14.04
CA ALA A 154 5.47 11.50 12.80
C ALA A 154 5.95 12.95 13.00
N ASP A 155 5.21 13.74 13.79
CA ASP A 155 5.58 15.12 14.14
C ASP A 155 6.93 15.17 14.88
N PHE A 156 7.20 14.24 15.80
CA PHE A 156 8.50 14.15 16.46
C PHE A 156 9.64 13.83 15.47
N VAL A 157 9.41 12.95 14.49
CA VAL A 157 10.40 12.64 13.46
C VAL A 157 10.69 13.86 12.58
N ILE A 158 9.67 14.68 12.28
CA ILE A 158 9.78 15.92 11.50
C ILE A 158 10.48 17.02 12.30
N MET A 159 10.14 17.22 13.57
CA MET A 159 10.87 18.17 14.42
C MET A 159 12.35 17.80 14.53
N GLY A 160 12.65 16.50 14.56
CA GLY A 160 14.01 16.00 14.51
C GLY A 160 14.74 16.18 13.18
N THR A 161 14.05 16.45 12.05
CA THR A 161 14.73 16.72 10.76
C THR A 161 15.24 18.14 10.67
N ILE A 162 14.39 19.09 11.07
CA ILE A 162 14.68 20.53 10.96
C ILE A 162 15.95 20.88 11.74
N ARG A 163 16.17 20.22 12.89
CA ARG A 163 17.37 20.41 13.71
C ARG A 163 18.66 19.90 13.07
N GLU A 164 18.59 18.95 12.14
CA GLU A 164 19.78 18.47 11.40
C GLU A 164 20.16 19.41 10.25
N GLU A 165 19.18 20.01 9.57
CA GLU A 165 19.42 21.04 8.55
C GLU A 165 20.03 22.32 9.17
N GLU A 166 19.47 22.81 10.28
CA GLU A 166 20.02 24.00 10.98
C GLU A 166 21.41 23.75 11.61
N ALA A 167 21.73 22.51 11.97
CA ALA A 167 23.00 22.15 12.59
C ALA A 167 24.14 21.93 11.58
N ASN A 168 23.86 21.87 10.27
CA ASN A 168 24.88 21.73 9.22
C ASN A 168 25.03 22.97 8.30
N PRO A 169 25.31 24.17 8.83
CA PRO A 169 25.59 25.34 8.00
C PRO A 169 26.95 25.27 7.26
N ARG A 170 27.75 24.21 7.46
CA ARG A 170 29.09 24.07 6.86
C ARG A 170 29.10 23.49 5.43
N GLU A 171 28.01 22.88 4.98
CA GLU A 171 27.91 22.41 3.59
C GLU A 171 27.48 23.52 2.61
N GLU A 172 26.79 24.56 3.09
CA GLU A 172 26.40 25.70 2.23
C GLU A 172 27.59 26.58 1.86
N GLU A 173 28.61 26.73 2.72
CA GLU A 173 29.83 27.49 2.36
C GLU A 173 30.59 26.84 1.20
N HIS A 174 30.67 25.51 1.13
CA HIS A 174 31.40 24.81 0.06
C HIS A 174 30.69 24.81 -1.30
N PHE A 175 29.38 25.09 -1.35
CA PHE A 175 28.65 25.19 -2.62
C PHE A 175 28.79 26.58 -3.26
N TYR A 176 29.07 27.62 -2.47
CA TYR A 176 29.24 29.00 -2.96
C TYR A 176 30.69 29.45 -3.06
N THR A 177 31.65 28.80 -2.40
CA THR A 177 33.09 29.07 -2.57
C THR A 177 33.74 28.08 -3.54
N GLY A 178 33.19 27.98 -4.75
CA GLY A 178 33.89 27.40 -5.90
C GLY A 178 34.80 28.46 -6.53
N HIS A 179 35.95 28.73 -5.90
CA HIS A 179 37.10 29.37 -6.54
C HIS A 179 38.17 28.31 -6.85
#